data_AF-A0AB37YRQ0-F1
#
_entry.id   AF-A0AB37YRQ0-F1
#
_cell.length_a   1.000
_cell.length_b   1.000
_cell.length_c   1.000
_cell.angle_alpha   90.00
_cell.angle_beta   90.00
_cell.angle_gamma   90.00
#
_symmetry.space_group_name_H-M   'P 1'
#
loop_
_entity.id
_entity.type
_entity.pdbx_description
1 polymer ?
#
loop_
_entity_poly.entity_id
_entity_poly.type
_entity_poly.pdbx_seq_one_letter_code
_entity_poly.pdbx_strand_id
1 'polypeptide(L)'
;MFILFGISLLTNNNLVESEFALGAIGFTVPAIVGIILFKNEIIESFAYFKEKTILKVVSVPLLVLLMVIIEQAVMRFLATVQPENQDQLLEAGAGAPLIFTLLVFGILGPMLEEIVFRHILINRFSNYIGTAIASIISILIFTFLHTNQLSDYSIYLPGAVILTIAYLISKRSLAYVMAIHVLNNCLSFIL
;
A
#
# COMPACT_ATOMS: atom_id res chain seq x y z
N MET A 1 -23.09 0.34 2.22
CA MET A 1 -24.15 1.26 1.78
C MET A 1 -24.71 2.11 2.93
N PHE A 2 -25.21 1.53 4.03
CA PHE A 2 -25.81 2.30 5.14
C PHE A 2 -24.85 3.29 5.85
N ILE A 3 -23.57 2.93 6.02
CA ILE A 3 -22.56 3.83 6.60
C ILE A 3 -22.29 5.02 5.65
N LEU A 4 -22.08 4.75 4.36
CA LEU A 4 -21.89 5.79 3.34
C LEU A 4 -23.12 6.69 3.20
N PHE A 5 -24.32 6.14 3.33
CA PHE A 5 -25.56 6.92 3.37
C PHE A 5 -25.64 7.82 4.62
N GLY A 6 -25.29 7.29 5.80
CA GLY A 6 -25.23 8.09 7.02
C GLY A 6 -24.19 9.22 6.95
N ILE A 7 -23.02 8.97 6.37
CA ILE A 7 -22.01 10.01 6.15
C ILE A 7 -22.48 11.00 5.08
N SER A 8 -23.11 10.54 4.01
CA SER A 8 -23.68 11.41 2.97
C SER A 8 -24.66 12.43 3.55
N LEU A 9 -25.49 11.99 4.49
CA LEU A 9 -26.41 12.86 5.23
C LEU A 9 -25.68 13.86 6.15
N LEU A 10 -24.55 13.47 6.73
CA LEU A 10 -23.74 14.32 7.61
C LEU A 10 -22.88 15.34 6.85
N THR A 11 -22.39 14.98 5.67
CA THR A 11 -21.49 15.82 4.86
C THR A 11 -22.22 16.60 3.76
N ASN A 12 -23.51 16.36 3.58
CA ASN A 12 -24.33 16.91 2.49
C ASN A 12 -23.74 16.62 1.08
N ASN A 13 -23.04 15.50 0.93
CA ASN A 13 -22.46 15.01 -0.33
C ASN A 13 -23.02 13.63 -0.64
N ASN A 14 -23.36 13.33 -1.90
CA ASN A 14 -23.81 11.98 -2.28
C ASN A 14 -22.61 11.03 -2.41
N LEU A 15 -22.18 10.45 -1.28
CA LEU A 15 -21.07 9.51 -1.25
C LEU A 15 -21.46 8.13 -1.78
N VAL A 16 -22.74 7.78 -1.80
CA VAL A 16 -23.21 6.44 -2.16
C VAL A 16 -22.93 6.10 -3.63
N GLU A 17 -22.94 7.09 -4.51
CA GLU A 17 -22.65 6.95 -5.95
C GLU A 17 -21.27 7.54 -6.34
N SER A 18 -20.46 7.92 -5.36
CA SER A 18 -19.14 8.52 -5.62
C SER A 18 -18.09 7.47 -5.99
N GLU A 19 -17.05 7.90 -6.72
CA GLU A 19 -15.86 7.07 -7.00
C GLU A 19 -15.23 6.53 -5.70
N PHE A 20 -15.35 7.29 -4.60
CA PHE A 20 -14.98 6.83 -3.27
C PHE A 20 -15.72 5.57 -2.83
N ALA A 21 -17.04 5.47 -3.04
CA ALA A 21 -17.81 4.29 -2.65
C ALA A 21 -17.43 3.05 -3.44
N LEU A 22 -17.16 3.20 -4.73
CA LEU A 22 -16.68 2.13 -5.60
C LEU A 22 -15.30 1.63 -5.12
N GLY A 23 -14.36 2.55 -4.90
CA GLY A 23 -13.04 2.23 -4.34
C GLY A 23 -13.16 1.57 -2.96
N ALA A 24 -13.98 2.12 -2.07
CA ALA A 24 -14.19 1.59 -0.73
C ALA A 24 -14.71 0.15 -0.75
N ILE A 25 -15.66 -0.20 -1.62
CA ILE A 25 -16.14 -1.58 -1.74
C ILE A 25 -15.03 -2.49 -2.30
N GLY A 26 -14.32 -2.01 -3.34
CA GLY A 26 -13.25 -2.75 -4.02
C GLY A 26 -12.07 -3.10 -3.10
N PHE A 27 -11.70 -2.21 -2.17
CA PHE A 27 -10.62 -2.47 -1.22
C PHE A 27 -11.10 -3.14 0.06
N THR A 28 -12.24 -2.71 0.63
CA THR A 28 -12.63 -3.13 1.98
C THR A 28 -12.97 -4.60 2.06
N VAL A 29 -13.76 -5.13 1.11
CA VAL A 29 -14.19 -6.54 1.17
C VAL A 29 -12.99 -7.49 1.01
N PRO A 30 -12.15 -7.36 -0.03
CA PRO A 30 -10.97 -8.22 -0.17
C PRO A 30 -9.95 -8.01 0.95
N ALA A 31 -9.74 -6.78 1.44
CA ALA A 31 -8.84 -6.54 2.56
C ALA A 31 -9.31 -7.25 3.83
N ILE A 32 -10.60 -7.16 4.19
CA ILE A 32 -11.16 -7.86 5.35
C ILE A 32 -11.01 -9.38 5.18
N VAL A 33 -11.36 -9.91 4.00
CA VAL A 33 -11.21 -11.35 3.71
C VAL A 33 -9.75 -11.77 3.84
N GLY A 34 -8.82 -11.05 3.22
CA GLY A 34 -7.39 -11.32 3.31
C GLY A 34 -6.89 -11.27 4.76
N ILE A 35 -7.25 -10.24 5.52
CA ILE A 35 -6.88 -10.11 6.93
C ILE A 35 -7.41 -11.29 7.74
N ILE A 36 -8.65 -11.71 7.53
CA ILE A 36 -9.24 -12.86 8.26
C ILE A 36 -8.50 -14.16 7.90
N LEU A 37 -8.25 -14.38 6.61
CA LEU A 37 -7.61 -15.60 6.12
C LEU A 37 -6.16 -15.72 6.58
N PHE A 38 -5.42 -14.61 6.63
CA PHE A 38 -4.00 -14.58 6.97
C PHE A 38 -3.72 -13.93 8.33
N LYS A 39 -4.72 -13.88 9.22
CA LYS A 39 -4.62 -13.21 10.52
C LYS A 39 -3.47 -13.74 11.38
N ASN A 40 -3.24 -15.06 11.34
CA ASN A 40 -2.22 -15.70 12.17
C ASN A 40 -0.83 -15.28 11.68
N GLU A 41 -0.59 -15.31 10.38
CA GLU A 41 0.66 -14.89 9.77
C GLU A 41 0.94 -13.39 10.01
N ILE A 42 -0.10 -12.55 9.96
CA ILE A 42 0.01 -11.13 10.30
C ILE A 42 0.41 -10.98 11.78
N ILE A 43 -0.33 -11.61 12.71
CA ILE A 43 -0.08 -11.51 14.15
C ILE A 43 1.31 -12.05 14.51
N GLU A 44 1.68 -13.22 13.99
CA GLU A 44 2.99 -13.85 14.24
C GLU A 44 4.14 -12.98 13.69
N SER A 45 3.93 -12.27 12.59
CA SER A 45 4.96 -11.41 11.99
C SER A 45 5.39 -10.22 12.87
N PHE A 46 4.59 -9.83 13.86
CA PHE A 46 4.97 -8.85 14.89
C PHE A 46 6.13 -9.34 15.76
N ALA A 47 6.39 -10.65 15.80
CA ALA A 47 7.57 -11.20 16.48
C ALA A 47 8.89 -10.58 15.97
N TYR A 48 8.91 -10.09 14.71
CA TYR A 48 10.06 -9.36 14.19
C TYR A 48 10.45 -8.17 15.06
N PHE A 49 9.51 -7.47 15.70
CA PHE A 49 9.78 -6.30 16.52
C PHE A 49 10.25 -6.61 17.95
N LYS A 50 10.25 -7.88 18.38
CA LYS A 50 10.63 -8.26 19.76
C LYS A 50 12.10 -8.00 20.10
N GLU A 51 12.97 -8.04 19.10
CA GLU A 51 14.40 -7.76 19.26
C GLU A 51 14.79 -6.48 18.53
N LYS A 52 15.68 -5.67 19.12
CA LYS A 52 16.13 -4.39 18.54
C LYS A 52 14.95 -3.49 18.15
N THR A 53 13.91 -3.46 18.99
CA THR A 53 12.62 -2.82 18.72
C THR A 53 12.78 -1.37 18.26
N ILE A 54 13.56 -0.57 18.99
CA ILE A 54 13.77 0.84 18.67
C ILE A 54 14.35 0.99 17.25
N LEU A 55 15.38 0.22 16.91
CA LEU A 55 15.99 0.28 15.58
C LEU A 55 14.98 -0.06 14.47
N LYS A 56 14.15 -1.09 14.66
CA LYS A 56 13.15 -1.54 13.68
C LYS A 56 11.96 -0.59 13.58
N VAL A 57 11.56 0.05 14.68
CA VAL A 57 10.48 1.04 14.67
C VAL A 57 10.97 2.33 13.99
N VAL A 58 12.19 2.79 14.30
CA VAL A 58 12.79 3.97 13.67
C VAL A 58 13.09 3.74 12.19
N SER A 59 13.41 2.51 11.77
CA SER A 59 13.65 2.23 10.35
C SER A 59 12.40 2.36 9.47
N VAL A 60 11.19 2.26 10.03
CA VAL A 60 9.94 2.43 9.27
C VAL A 60 9.83 3.84 8.66
N PRO A 61 9.81 4.94 9.44
CA PRO A 61 9.75 6.29 8.88
C PRO A 61 11.00 6.65 8.07
N LEU A 62 12.18 6.07 8.38
CA LEU A 62 13.39 6.29 7.56
C LEU A 62 13.28 5.67 6.17
N LEU A 63 12.69 4.48 6.04
CA LEU A 63 12.44 3.86 4.74
C LEU A 63 11.36 4.60 3.96
N VAL A 64 10.32 5.10 4.64
CA VAL A 64 9.31 5.97 3.99
C VAL A 64 9.97 7.26 3.48
N LEU A 65 10.81 7.91 4.29
CA LEU A 65 11.57 9.08 3.85
C LEU A 65 12.46 8.76 2.63
N LEU A 66 13.12 7.60 2.63
CA LEU A 66 13.92 7.15 1.49
C LEU A 66 13.06 6.96 0.23
N MET A 67 11.87 6.35 0.36
CA MET A 67 10.93 6.18 -0.76
C MET A 67 10.52 7.52 -1.34
N VAL A 68 10.11 8.48 -0.50
CA VAL A 68 9.74 9.84 -0.92
C VAL A 68 10.91 10.55 -1.62
N ILE A 69 12.12 10.48 -1.06
CA ILE A 69 13.31 11.10 -1.68
C ILE A 69 13.57 10.51 -3.08
N ILE A 70 13.49 9.19 -3.22
CA ILE A 70 13.73 8.51 -4.50
C ILE A 70 12.64 8.87 -5.50
N GLU A 71 11.37 8.83 -5.09
CA GLU A 71 10.23 9.20 -5.94
C GLU A 71 10.38 10.63 -6.49
N GLN A 72 10.67 11.59 -5.60
CA GLN A 72 10.90 12.99 -5.97
C GLN A 72 12.13 13.17 -6.86
N ALA A 73 13.21 12.42 -6.61
CA ALA A 73 14.39 12.44 -7.46
C ALA A 73 14.10 11.92 -8.86
N VAL A 74 13.35 10.82 -8.99
CA VAL A 74 12.93 10.27 -10.27
C VAL A 74 12.05 11.25 -11.04
N MET A 75 11.03 11.82 -10.40
CA MET A 75 10.14 12.79 -11.05
C MET A 75 10.91 14.00 -11.57
N ARG A 76 11.84 14.53 -10.77
CA ARG A 76 12.70 15.65 -11.20
C ARG A 76 13.64 15.28 -12.34
N PHE A 77 14.23 14.09 -12.29
CA PHE A 77 15.18 13.63 -13.31
C PHE A 77 14.49 13.39 -14.66
N LEU A 78 13.28 12.81 -14.64
CA LEU A 78 12.50 12.53 -15.85
C LEU A 78 11.62 13.69 -16.31
N ALA A 79 11.60 14.80 -15.56
CA ALA A 79 10.70 15.93 -15.77
C ALA A 79 9.22 15.51 -15.85
N THR A 80 8.82 14.54 -15.02
CA THR A 80 7.44 14.04 -14.94
C THR A 80 6.70 14.71 -13.78
N VAL A 81 5.38 14.63 -13.82
CA VAL A 81 4.50 15.07 -12.74
C VAL A 81 4.08 13.88 -11.88
N GLN A 82 3.25 14.16 -10.86
CA GLN A 82 2.62 13.14 -10.03
C GLN A 82 1.89 12.11 -10.91
N PRO A 83 1.98 10.80 -10.60
CA PRO A 83 1.27 9.78 -11.37
C PRO A 83 -0.25 9.98 -11.31
N GLU A 84 -0.92 9.77 -12.44
CA GLU A 84 -2.37 9.92 -12.55
C GLU A 84 -3.13 9.04 -11.56
N ASN A 85 -2.63 7.82 -11.30
CA ASN A 85 -3.21 6.92 -10.29
C ASN A 85 -3.24 7.56 -8.88
N GLN A 86 -2.22 8.33 -8.51
CA GLN A 86 -2.19 9.04 -7.23
C GLN A 86 -3.19 10.20 -7.23
N ASP A 87 -3.28 10.97 -8.32
CA ASP A 87 -4.26 12.06 -8.45
C ASP A 87 -5.70 11.54 -8.37
N GLN A 88 -6.02 10.44 -9.05
CA GLN A 88 -7.34 9.80 -8.99
C GLN A 88 -7.71 9.37 -7.56
N LEU A 89 -6.78 8.82 -6.79
CA LEU A 89 -7.02 8.46 -5.40
C LEU A 89 -7.23 9.68 -4.50
N LEU A 90 -6.48 10.77 -4.74
CA LEU A 90 -6.65 12.03 -4.01
C LEU A 90 -8.01 12.67 -4.32
N GLU A 91 -8.41 12.71 -5.59
CA GLU A 91 -9.71 13.23 -6.02
C GLU A 91 -10.87 12.41 -5.46
N ALA A 92 -10.80 11.08 -5.56
CA ALA A 92 -11.79 10.20 -4.95
C ALA A 92 -11.85 10.38 -3.42
N GLY A 93 -10.70 10.56 -2.78
CA GLY A 93 -10.59 10.80 -1.34
C GLY A 93 -11.11 12.17 -0.89
N ALA A 94 -11.04 13.20 -1.74
CA ALA A 94 -11.42 14.57 -1.40
C ALA A 94 -12.92 14.73 -1.13
N GLY A 95 -13.76 13.86 -1.72
CA GLY A 95 -15.19 13.84 -1.47
C GLY A 95 -15.56 13.31 -0.09
N ALA A 96 -14.69 12.52 0.56
CA ALA A 96 -14.96 11.82 1.82
C ALA A 96 -14.21 12.45 3.01
N PRO A 97 -14.72 12.30 4.25
CA PRO A 97 -13.96 12.70 5.43
C PRO A 97 -12.60 11.98 5.48
N LEU A 98 -11.53 12.73 5.78
CA LEU A 98 -10.15 12.24 5.75
C LEU A 98 -9.95 10.91 6.49
N ILE A 99 -10.63 10.69 7.62
CA ILE A 99 -10.54 9.43 8.37
C ILE A 99 -10.96 8.20 7.55
N PHE A 100 -11.97 8.32 6.68
CA PHE A 100 -12.41 7.24 5.82
C PHE A 100 -11.46 7.05 4.64
N THR A 101 -10.94 8.13 4.08
CA THR A 101 -9.90 8.10 3.03
C THR A 101 -8.64 7.40 3.52
N LEU A 102 -8.16 7.77 4.72
CA LEU A 102 -7.02 7.11 5.36
C LEU A 102 -7.31 5.64 5.67
N LEU A 103 -8.52 5.30 6.15
CA LEU A 103 -8.86 3.91 6.42
C LEU A 103 -8.85 3.06 5.15
N VAL A 104 -9.50 3.52 4.09
CA VAL A 104 -9.68 2.75 2.86
C VAL A 104 -8.39 2.71 2.04
N PHE A 105 -7.89 3.87 1.61
CA PHE A 105 -6.76 3.96 0.70
C PHE A 105 -5.43 4.02 1.44
N GLY A 106 -5.38 4.62 2.63
CA GLY A 106 -4.15 4.69 3.43
C GLY A 106 -3.79 3.37 4.14
N ILE A 107 -4.78 2.61 4.60
CA ILE A 107 -4.58 1.43 5.46
C ILE A 107 -4.99 0.13 4.74
N LEU A 108 -6.27 -0.01 4.36
CA LEU A 108 -6.79 -1.27 3.86
C LEU A 108 -6.22 -1.66 2.48
N GLY A 109 -6.03 -0.68 1.58
CA GLY A 109 -5.38 -0.88 0.29
C GLY A 109 -3.97 -1.47 0.43
N PRO A 110 -3.03 -0.76 1.09
CA PRO A 110 -1.68 -1.28 1.32
C PRO A 110 -1.65 -2.63 2.05
N MET A 111 -2.53 -2.86 3.04
CA MET A 111 -2.61 -4.16 3.72
C MET A 111 -2.99 -5.29 2.76
N LEU A 112 -4.01 -5.08 1.92
CA LEU A 112 -4.42 -6.05 0.90
C LEU A 112 -3.28 -6.33 -0.07
N GLU A 113 -2.60 -5.29 -0.54
CA GLU A 113 -1.46 -5.42 -1.45
C GLU A 113 -0.32 -6.22 -0.83
N GLU A 114 0.07 -5.94 0.42
CA GLU A 114 1.12 -6.73 1.09
C GLU A 114 0.74 -8.21 1.27
N ILE A 115 -0.54 -8.50 1.53
CA ILE A 115 -1.03 -9.88 1.58
C ILE A 115 -0.86 -10.54 0.20
N VAL A 116 -1.29 -9.90 -0.88
CA VAL A 116 -1.25 -10.47 -2.23
C VAL A 116 0.19 -10.63 -2.72
N PHE A 117 0.97 -9.55 -2.69
CA PHE A 117 2.29 -9.52 -3.30
C PHE A 117 3.36 -10.14 -2.42
N ARG A 118 3.35 -9.88 -1.11
CA ARG A 118 4.45 -10.30 -0.23
C ARG A 118 4.14 -11.65 0.42
N HIS A 119 2.91 -11.85 0.91
CA HIS A 119 2.56 -13.16 1.48
C HIS A 119 2.28 -14.21 0.41
N ILE A 120 1.29 -13.99 -0.45
CA ILE A 120 0.85 -15.03 -1.39
C ILE A 120 1.90 -15.23 -2.49
N LEU A 121 2.27 -14.17 -3.21
CA LEU A 121 3.16 -14.31 -4.36
C LEU A 121 4.62 -14.56 -3.95
N ILE A 122 5.20 -13.76 -3.05
CA ILE A 122 6.60 -13.98 -2.64
C ILE A 122 6.72 -15.14 -1.65
N ASN A 123 5.96 -15.21 -0.56
CA ASN A 123 6.19 -16.22 0.47
C ASN A 123 5.61 -17.61 0.14
N ARG A 124 4.40 -17.70 -0.42
CA ARG A 124 3.80 -19.00 -0.76
C ARG A 124 4.25 -19.49 -2.13
N PHE A 125 4.13 -18.68 -3.18
CA PHE A 125 4.39 -19.12 -4.56
C PHE A 125 5.89 -19.30 -4.87
N SER A 126 6.79 -18.65 -4.12
CA SER A 126 8.24 -18.91 -4.29
C SER A 126 8.68 -20.33 -3.96
N ASN A 127 7.86 -21.14 -3.28
CA ASN A 127 8.15 -22.55 -3.07
C ASN A 127 8.16 -23.36 -4.39
N TYR A 128 7.54 -22.84 -5.46
CA TYR A 128 7.47 -23.49 -6.77
C TYR A 128 8.51 -22.97 -7.75
N ILE A 129 8.85 -21.67 -7.68
CA ILE A 129 9.67 -20.98 -8.71
C ILE A 129 10.94 -20.33 -8.14
N GLY A 130 11.17 -20.43 -6.83
CA GLY A 130 12.29 -19.77 -6.15
C GLY A 130 12.00 -18.31 -5.79
N THR A 131 12.61 -17.84 -4.69
CA THR A 131 12.36 -16.49 -4.13
C THR A 131 12.77 -15.37 -5.06
N ALA A 132 13.87 -15.53 -5.81
CA ALA A 132 14.33 -14.50 -6.74
C ALA A 132 13.31 -14.25 -7.86
N ILE A 133 12.86 -15.32 -8.54
CA ILE A 133 11.90 -15.21 -9.64
C ILE A 133 10.55 -14.69 -9.13
N ALA A 134 10.06 -15.22 -8.00
CA ALA A 134 8.81 -14.74 -7.40
C ALA A 134 8.88 -13.24 -7.02
N SER A 135 10.03 -12.77 -6.52
CA SER A 135 10.22 -11.36 -6.19
C SER A 135 10.23 -10.48 -7.43
N ILE A 136 10.90 -10.90 -8.51
CA ILE A 136 10.88 -10.17 -9.79
C ILE A 136 9.46 -10.09 -10.32
N ILE A 137 8.75 -11.22 -10.41
CA ILE A 137 7.35 -11.25 -10.88
C ILE A 137 6.47 -10.34 -10.01
N SER A 138 6.62 -10.40 -8.68
CA SER A 138 5.87 -9.55 -7.77
C SER A 138 6.12 -8.07 -8.00
N ILE A 139 7.38 -7.65 -8.18
CA ILE A 139 7.74 -6.26 -8.44
C ILE A 139 7.14 -5.79 -9.76
N LEU A 140 7.27 -6.60 -10.82
CA LEU A 140 6.78 -6.25 -12.15
C LEU A 140 5.25 -6.13 -12.16
N ILE A 141 4.52 -7.09 -11.60
CA ILE A 141 3.05 -7.05 -11.53
C ILE A 141 2.57 -5.89 -10.66
N PHE A 142 3.16 -5.72 -9.46
CA PHE A 142 2.81 -4.60 -8.57
C PHE A 142 2.97 -3.28 -9.30
N THR A 143 4.15 -3.04 -9.91
CA THR A 143 4.43 -1.79 -10.62
C THR A 143 3.43 -1.59 -11.75
N PHE A 144 3.25 -2.60 -12.62
CA PHE A 144 2.34 -2.51 -13.76
C PHE A 144 0.89 -2.17 -13.37
N LEU A 145 0.39 -2.69 -12.25
CA LEU A 145 -0.97 -2.40 -11.80
C LEU A 145 -1.16 -0.97 -11.25
N HIS A 146 -0.07 -0.25 -10.96
CA HIS A 146 -0.10 1.14 -10.49
C HIS A 146 0.15 2.16 -11.61
N THR A 147 0.46 1.70 -12.82
CA THR A 147 0.77 2.59 -13.95
C THR A 147 -0.43 2.81 -14.85
N ASN A 148 -0.80 4.07 -15.10
CA ASN A 148 -1.74 4.45 -16.16
C ASN A 148 -1.00 4.76 -17.47
N GLN A 149 0.25 5.22 -17.38
CA GLN A 149 1.14 5.48 -18.51
C GLN A 149 2.55 4.95 -18.25
N LEU A 150 3.35 4.82 -19.32
CA LEU A 150 4.67 4.18 -19.23
C LEU A 150 5.64 4.94 -18.31
N SER A 151 5.52 6.26 -18.20
CA SER A 151 6.36 7.08 -17.31
C SER A 151 6.13 6.76 -15.83
N ASP A 152 4.89 6.42 -15.45
CA ASP A 152 4.53 6.06 -14.07
C ASP A 152 5.32 4.84 -13.60
N TYR A 153 5.72 3.96 -14.53
CA TYR A 153 6.48 2.75 -14.22
C TYR A 153 7.80 3.09 -13.52
N SER A 154 8.45 4.16 -13.96
CA SER A 154 9.71 4.60 -13.39
C SER A 154 9.54 5.18 -11.98
N ILE A 155 8.34 5.68 -11.65
CA ILE A 155 7.99 6.26 -10.35
C ILE A 155 7.63 5.15 -9.34
N TYR A 156 6.83 4.17 -9.73
CA TYR A 156 6.38 3.10 -8.83
C TYR A 156 7.39 1.96 -8.65
N LEU A 157 8.24 1.68 -9.65
CA LEU A 157 9.19 0.56 -9.60
C LEU A 157 10.14 0.62 -8.39
N PRO A 158 10.78 1.77 -8.07
CA PRO A 158 11.68 1.84 -6.92
C PRO A 158 10.96 1.53 -5.59
N GLY A 159 9.73 2.03 -5.40
CA GLY A 159 8.93 1.74 -4.21
C GLY A 159 8.60 0.25 -4.09
N ALA A 160 8.19 -0.38 -5.19
CA ALA A 160 7.91 -1.82 -5.25
C ALA A 160 9.14 -2.67 -4.88
N VAL A 161 10.32 -2.25 -5.35
CA VAL A 161 11.62 -2.86 -5.01
C VAL A 161 11.93 -2.69 -3.52
N ILE A 162 11.82 -1.47 -2.98
CA ILE A 162 12.12 -1.17 -1.57
C ILE A 162 11.23 -1.99 -0.63
N LEU A 163 9.92 -2.03 -0.87
CA LEU A 163 8.98 -2.83 -0.08
C LEU A 163 9.32 -4.33 -0.15
N THR A 164 9.69 -4.83 -1.33
CA THR A 164 10.09 -6.23 -1.51
C THR A 164 11.38 -6.56 -0.76
N ILE A 165 12.39 -5.69 -0.84
CA ILE A 165 13.64 -5.85 -0.07
C ILE A 165 13.34 -5.79 1.43
N ALA A 166 12.59 -4.80 1.89
CA ALA A 166 12.19 -4.63 3.28
C ALA A 166 11.49 -5.89 3.83
N TYR A 167 10.61 -6.49 3.04
CA TYR A 167 9.97 -7.76 3.38
C TYR A 167 10.98 -8.91 3.50
N LEU A 168 11.88 -9.08 2.52
CA LEU A 168 12.85 -10.18 2.54
C LEU A 168 13.86 -10.04 3.70
N ILE A 169 14.41 -8.84 3.94
CA ILE A 169 15.39 -8.61 5.03
C ILE A 169 14.75 -8.70 6.42
N SER A 170 13.45 -8.43 6.54
CA SER A 170 12.70 -8.53 7.79
C SER A 170 12.27 -9.97 8.11
N LYS A 171 12.91 -10.97 7.48
CA LYS A 171 12.54 -12.39 7.59
C LYS A 171 11.07 -12.62 7.21
N ARG A 172 10.60 -11.91 6.17
CA ARG A 172 9.22 -11.97 5.65
C ARG A 172 8.18 -11.51 6.66
N SER A 173 8.48 -10.43 7.41
CA SER A 173 7.52 -9.85 8.36
C SER A 173 6.48 -8.99 7.63
N LEU A 174 5.22 -9.46 7.63
CA LEU A 174 4.10 -8.69 7.08
C LEU A 174 3.86 -7.41 7.88
N ALA A 175 3.89 -7.46 9.21
CA ALA A 175 3.72 -6.29 10.06
C ALA A 175 4.73 -5.18 9.74
N TYR A 176 5.99 -5.55 9.47
CA TYR A 176 7.03 -4.57 9.15
C TYR A 176 6.79 -3.89 7.79
N VAL A 177 6.54 -4.68 6.73
CA VAL A 177 6.33 -4.09 5.39
C VAL A 177 4.98 -3.35 5.31
N MET A 178 3.93 -3.85 5.97
CA MET A 178 2.65 -3.15 6.09
C MET A 178 2.82 -1.80 6.80
N ALA A 179 3.60 -1.74 7.89
CA ALA A 179 3.84 -0.47 8.59
C ALA A 179 4.53 0.58 7.69
N ILE A 180 5.49 0.16 6.87
CA ILE A 180 6.16 1.04 5.90
C ILE A 180 5.16 1.52 4.85
N HIS A 181 4.43 0.59 4.23
CA HIS A 181 3.54 0.91 3.13
C HIS A 181 2.34 1.76 3.58
N VAL A 182 1.68 1.39 4.67
CA VAL A 182 0.59 2.16 5.27
C VAL A 182 1.06 3.55 5.66
N LEU A 183 2.24 3.69 6.27
CA LEU A 183 2.76 5.02 6.61
C LEU A 183 3.03 5.87 5.35
N ASN A 184 3.64 5.28 4.32
CA ASN A 184 3.88 5.97 3.05
C ASN A 184 2.55 6.47 2.43
N ASN A 185 1.55 5.59 2.37
CA ASN A 185 0.26 5.92 1.77
C ASN A 185 -0.53 6.91 2.61
N CYS A 186 -0.53 6.81 3.95
CA CYS A 186 -1.16 7.82 4.80
C CYS A 186 -0.51 9.20 4.62
N LEU A 187 0.82 9.29 4.48
CA LEU A 187 1.50 10.57 4.28
C LEU A 187 1.14 11.21 2.93
N SER A 188 0.93 10.43 1.86
CA SER A 188 0.55 10.99 0.56
C SER A 188 -0.85 11.61 0.54
N PHE A 189 -1.72 11.29 1.50
CA PHE A 189 -3.02 11.96 1.69
C PHE A 189 -2.97 13.15 2.65
N ILE A 190 -1.89 13.33 3.40
CA ILE A 190 -1.78 14.35 4.46
C ILE A 190 -0.90 15.54 4.01
N LEU A 191 0.16 15.26 3.25
CA LEU A 191 1.16 16.23 2.79
C LEU A 191 0.82 16.75 1.39
#